data_AF-A0A445DU34-F1
#
_entry.id   AF-A0A445DU34-F1
#
_cell.length_a   1.000
_cell.length_b   1.000
_cell.length_c   1.000
_cell.angle_alpha   90.00
_cell.angle_beta   90.00
_cell.angle_gamma   90.00
#
_symmetry.space_group_name_H-M   'P 1'
#
loop_
_entity.id
_entity.type
_entity.pdbx_description
1 polymer ?
#
loop_
_entity_poly.entity_id
_entity_poly.type
_entity_poly.pdbx_seq_one_letter_code
_entity_poly.pdbx_strand_id
1 'polypeptide(L)'
;MIEASPFSSLDHATSFARQLWFKESRIQSWLDAFSGQSHLFRAISYAPGSMMREMLHWDRKYRAKFGFEFITSTEKWCSQEILDEVKSHYENSLVVELDIAAQEEFKLIAVGLERLWDRENVVSSEISEGEDSAGRKGSMLSYDLNRTREENEYPYSGMSPEEKNAWHLAT
;
A
#
# COMPACT_ATOMS: atom_id res chain seq x y z
N MET A 1 10.57 -2.98 -17.93
CA MET A 1 9.22 -3.58 -17.84
C MET A 1 8.55 -3.67 -19.21
N ILE A 2 8.21 -2.56 -19.87
CA ILE A 2 7.50 -2.57 -21.18
C ILE A 2 8.27 -3.35 -22.26
N GLU A 3 9.58 -3.12 -22.37
CA GLU A 3 10.43 -3.81 -23.36
C GLU A 3 10.58 -5.33 -23.12
N ALA A 4 10.31 -5.79 -21.89
CA ALA A 4 10.36 -7.20 -21.52
C ALA A 4 8.99 -7.88 -21.57
N SER A 5 7.94 -7.13 -21.93
CA SER A 5 6.59 -7.64 -22.12
C SER A 5 6.48 -8.43 -23.44
N PRO A 6 5.64 -9.49 -23.51
CA PRO A 6 4.73 -9.99 -22.48
C PRO A 6 5.42 -10.86 -21.42
N PHE A 7 4.90 -10.79 -20.19
CA PHE A 7 5.30 -11.70 -19.11
C PHE A 7 4.40 -12.94 -19.10
N SER A 8 4.99 -14.10 -18.84
CA SER A 8 4.27 -15.40 -18.85
C SER A 8 3.48 -15.67 -17.58
N SER A 9 3.79 -15.00 -16.47
CA SER A 9 3.13 -15.15 -15.17
C SER A 9 3.45 -13.95 -14.26
N LEU A 10 2.64 -13.77 -13.22
CA LEU A 10 2.90 -12.80 -12.15
C LEU A 10 4.28 -13.02 -11.50
N ASP A 11 4.67 -14.29 -11.31
CA ASP A 11 5.98 -14.65 -10.74
C ASP A 11 7.13 -14.24 -11.67
N HIS A 12 6.97 -14.43 -12.99
CA HIS A 12 7.96 -13.98 -13.96
C HIS A 12 8.07 -12.44 -13.96
N ALA A 13 6.96 -11.71 -13.96
CA ALA A 13 6.96 -10.25 -13.89
C ALA A 13 7.59 -9.73 -12.59
N THR A 14 7.22 -10.31 -11.45
CA THR A 14 7.75 -9.94 -10.12
C THR A 14 9.24 -10.25 -10.00
N SER A 15 9.68 -11.39 -10.51
CA SER A 15 11.10 -11.78 -10.55
C SER A 15 11.92 -10.85 -11.43
N PHE A 16 11.41 -10.48 -12.61
CA PHE A 16 12.06 -9.52 -13.49
C PHE A 16 12.15 -8.14 -12.83
N ALA A 17 11.06 -7.64 -12.24
CA ALA A 17 11.04 -6.38 -11.50
C ALA A 17 12.04 -6.37 -10.33
N ARG A 18 12.17 -7.48 -9.59
CA ARG A 18 13.15 -7.63 -8.51
C ARG A 18 14.57 -7.48 -9.01
N GLN A 19 14.91 -8.13 -10.13
CA GLN A 19 16.26 -8.02 -10.71
C GLN A 19 16.55 -6.59 -11.16
N LEU A 20 15.61 -5.97 -11.87
CA LEU A 20 15.73 -4.58 -12.31
C LEU A 20 15.93 -3.64 -11.12
N TRP A 21 15.13 -3.83 -10.06
CA TRP A 21 15.15 -2.96 -8.87
C TRP A 21 16.45 -3.10 -8.06
N PHE A 22 16.90 -4.32 -7.75
CA PHE A 22 18.04 -4.51 -6.85
C PHE A 22 19.41 -4.61 -7.53
N LYS A 23 19.46 -4.98 -8.82
CA LYS A 23 20.74 -5.22 -9.53
C LYS A 23 21.07 -4.18 -10.58
N GLU A 24 20.06 -3.66 -11.28
CA GLU A 24 20.28 -2.79 -12.45
C GLU A 24 20.00 -1.33 -12.13
N SER A 25 19.09 -1.06 -11.18
CA SER A 25 18.74 0.30 -10.78
C SER A 25 19.86 0.94 -9.98
N ARG A 26 20.08 2.24 -10.23
CA ARG A 26 21.03 3.05 -9.48
C ARG A 26 20.36 3.60 -8.23
N ILE A 27 21.16 4.00 -7.23
CA ILE A 27 20.66 4.65 -6.00
C ILE A 27 19.74 5.83 -6.32
N GLN A 28 20.05 6.63 -7.35
CA GLN A 28 19.18 7.75 -7.74
C GLN A 28 17.78 7.29 -8.14
N SER A 29 17.65 6.16 -8.85
CA SER A 29 16.35 5.61 -9.23
C SER A 29 15.54 5.16 -8.02
N TRP A 30 16.20 4.66 -6.96
CA TRP A 30 15.53 4.38 -5.68
C TRP A 30 15.05 5.67 -5.02
N LEU A 31 15.92 6.68 -4.91
CA LEU A 31 15.58 7.96 -4.30
C LEU A 31 14.43 8.68 -5.04
N ASP A 32 14.42 8.60 -6.37
CA ASP A 32 13.34 9.14 -7.19
C ASP A 32 12.01 8.43 -6.92
N ALA A 33 12.02 7.10 -6.74
CA ALA A 33 10.83 6.32 -6.40
C ALA A 33 10.32 6.61 -4.98
N PHE A 34 11.22 6.81 -4.01
CA PHE A 34 10.83 7.21 -2.66
C PHE A 34 10.20 8.61 -2.62
N SER A 35 10.53 9.46 -3.60
CA SER A 35 10.10 10.85 -3.62
C SER A 35 8.58 10.97 -3.87
N GLY A 36 7.89 11.69 -2.98
CA GLY A 36 6.44 11.90 -3.07
C GLY A 36 5.59 10.76 -2.51
N GLN A 37 6.21 9.74 -1.90
CA GLN A 37 5.54 8.58 -1.32
C GLN A 37 5.38 8.64 0.21
N SER A 38 5.82 9.68 0.94
CA SER A 38 5.94 9.64 2.42
C SER A 38 4.80 8.87 3.10
N HIS A 39 5.13 7.63 3.50
CA HIS A 39 4.17 6.70 4.06
C HIS A 39 3.72 7.18 5.44
N LEU A 40 4.67 7.74 6.20
CA LEU A 40 4.43 8.37 7.48
C LEU A 40 3.50 9.59 7.31
N PHE A 41 3.74 10.47 6.33
CA PHE A 41 2.87 11.61 6.10
C PHE A 41 1.44 11.19 5.73
N ARG A 42 1.30 10.15 4.89
CA ARG A 42 -0.03 9.60 4.54
C ARG A 42 -0.72 8.91 5.70
N ALA A 43 0.02 8.28 6.61
CA ALA A 43 -0.57 7.64 7.78
C ALA A 43 -1.17 8.66 8.76
N ILE A 44 -0.67 9.90 8.79
CA ILE A 44 -1.18 10.97 9.66
C ILE A 44 -2.66 11.25 9.42
N SER A 45 -3.19 11.10 8.20
CA SER A 45 -4.62 11.30 7.93
C SER A 45 -5.54 10.28 8.62
N TYR A 46 -4.97 9.16 9.07
CA TYR A 46 -5.69 8.08 9.76
C TYR A 46 -5.37 8.04 11.26
N ALA A 47 -4.39 8.83 11.72
CA ALA A 47 -3.95 8.82 13.10
C ALA A 47 -4.92 9.57 14.03
N PRO A 48 -5.07 9.12 15.29
CA PRO A 48 -5.71 9.92 16.32
C PRO A 48 -5.03 11.29 16.46
N GLY A 49 -5.81 12.34 16.74
CA GLY A 49 -5.29 13.72 16.86
C GLY A 49 -4.16 13.86 17.89
N SER A 50 -4.16 13.03 18.94
CA SER A 50 -3.08 12.96 19.94
C SER A 50 -1.73 12.55 19.36
N MET A 51 -1.70 11.72 18.31
CA MET A 51 -0.48 11.16 17.70
C MET A 51 0.03 12.02 16.53
N MET A 52 -0.84 12.77 15.86
CA MET A 52 -0.51 13.52 14.64
C MET A 52 0.74 14.41 14.81
N ARG A 53 0.86 15.11 15.95
CA ARG A 53 2.00 16.00 16.22
C ARG A 53 3.31 15.22 16.34
N GLU A 54 3.27 14.04 16.93
CA GLU A 54 4.45 13.19 17.09
C GLU A 54 4.87 12.60 15.73
N MET A 55 3.92 12.11 14.93
CA MET A 55 4.22 11.60 13.59
C MET A 55 4.78 12.70 12.67
N LEU A 56 4.24 13.92 12.70
CA LEU A 56 4.80 15.08 11.98
C LEU A 56 6.20 15.48 12.47
N HIS A 57 6.48 15.27 13.75
CA HIS A 57 7.81 15.49 14.29
C HIS A 57 8.80 14.47 13.72
N TRP A 58 8.44 13.19 13.73
CA TRP A 58 9.29 12.12 13.20
C TRP A 58 9.47 12.17 11.69
N ASP A 59 8.46 12.53 10.90
CA ASP A 59 8.60 12.70 9.44
C ASP A 59 9.69 13.72 9.10
N ARG A 60 9.67 14.88 9.77
CA ARG A 60 10.71 15.91 9.59
C ARG A 60 12.07 15.46 10.11
N LYS A 61 12.11 14.81 11.26
CA LYS A 61 13.36 14.36 11.89
C LYS A 61 14.06 13.28 11.07
N TYR A 62 13.30 12.31 10.56
CA TYR A 62 13.77 11.25 9.68
C TYR A 62 14.32 11.85 8.38
N ARG A 63 13.53 12.68 7.69
CA ARG A 63 13.93 13.32 6.43
C ARG A 63 15.20 14.17 6.59
N ALA A 64 15.32 14.89 7.70
CA ALA A 64 16.50 15.70 7.99
C ALA A 64 17.77 14.85 8.20
N LYS A 65 17.63 13.63 8.76
CA LYS A 65 18.77 12.72 8.99
C LYS A 65 19.18 11.99 7.71
N PHE A 66 18.23 11.40 7.00
CA PHE A 66 18.53 10.47 5.91
C PHE A 66 18.44 11.08 4.51
N GLY A 67 17.77 12.23 4.37
CA GLY A 67 17.65 12.94 3.09
C GLY A 67 16.56 12.42 2.15
N PHE A 68 15.77 11.41 2.57
CA PHE A 68 14.63 10.87 1.82
C PHE A 68 13.42 10.61 2.74
N GLU A 69 12.27 10.26 2.16
CA GLU A 69 11.00 10.06 2.87
C GLU A 69 10.96 8.69 3.55
N PHE A 70 10.27 8.58 4.69
CA PHE A 70 10.10 7.27 5.34
C PHE A 70 9.20 6.36 4.50
N ILE A 71 9.71 5.17 4.17
CA ILE A 71 9.03 4.14 3.39
C ILE A 71 8.77 2.93 4.27
N THR A 72 7.55 2.42 4.25
CA THR A 72 7.14 1.19 4.95
C THR A 72 6.01 0.51 4.19
N SER A 73 6.04 -0.83 4.16
CA SER A 73 4.93 -1.65 3.67
C SER A 73 3.80 -1.80 4.68
N THR A 74 3.96 -1.32 5.91
CA THR A 74 2.95 -1.35 6.95
C THR A 74 1.71 -0.55 6.54
N GLU A 75 0.54 -1.06 6.92
CA GLU A 75 -0.74 -0.50 6.54
C GLU A 75 -0.94 0.90 7.13
N LYS A 76 -1.44 1.84 6.32
CA LYS A 76 -1.47 3.28 6.66
C LYS A 76 -2.35 3.62 7.86
N TRP A 77 -3.26 2.73 8.25
CA TRP A 77 -4.11 2.90 9.44
C TRP A 77 -3.43 2.42 10.73
N CYS A 78 -2.33 1.66 10.65
CA CYS A 78 -1.54 1.21 11.80
C CYS A 78 -0.59 2.31 12.31
N SER A 79 -1.14 3.44 12.73
CA SER A 79 -0.37 4.65 13.08
C SER A 79 0.65 4.42 14.20
N GLN A 80 0.36 3.55 15.16
CA GLN A 80 1.27 3.21 16.26
C GLN A 80 2.46 2.38 15.77
N GLU A 81 2.21 1.36 14.97
CA GLU A 81 3.25 0.49 14.40
C GLU A 81 4.20 1.29 13.50
N ILE A 82 3.65 2.12 12.61
CA ILE A 82 4.45 3.02 11.77
C ILE A 82 5.31 3.98 12.61
N LEU A 83 4.77 4.48 13.73
CA LEU A 83 5.49 5.37 14.63
C LEU A 83 6.63 4.64 15.37
N ASP A 84 6.42 3.39 15.75
CA ASP A 84 7.44 2.57 16.42
C ASP A 84 8.53 2.13 15.43
N GLU A 85 8.17 1.79 14.19
CA GLU A 85 9.12 1.53 13.10
C GLU A 85 10.03 2.72 12.83
N VAL A 86 9.46 3.93 12.60
CA VAL A 86 10.30 5.11 12.30
C VAL A 86 11.24 5.45 13.45
N LYS A 87 10.81 5.23 14.70
CA LYS A 87 11.67 5.40 15.89
C LYS A 87 12.81 4.39 15.91
N SER A 88 12.51 3.12 15.63
CA SER A 88 13.53 2.07 15.58
C SER A 88 14.51 2.29 14.44
N HIS A 89 14.01 2.62 13.25
CA HIS A 89 14.81 2.86 12.05
C HIS A 89 15.67 4.12 12.17
N TYR A 90 15.23 5.09 12.98
CA TYR A 90 16.02 6.28 13.23
C TYR A 90 17.39 5.98 13.84
N GLU A 91 17.60 4.85 14.51
CA GLU A 91 18.91 4.47 15.04
C GLU A 91 19.85 3.89 13.98
N ASN A 92 19.35 3.58 12.77
CA ASN A 92 20.15 3.00 11.69
C ASN A 92 21.19 3.98 11.12
N SER A 93 22.22 3.40 10.49
CA SER A 93 23.12 4.12 9.59
C SER A 93 22.44 4.38 8.24
N LEU A 94 22.90 5.40 7.51
CA LEU A 94 22.31 5.76 6.21
C LEU A 94 22.31 4.61 5.20
N VAL A 95 23.40 3.81 5.15
CA VAL A 95 23.51 2.69 4.21
C VAL A 95 22.48 1.60 4.53
N VAL A 96 22.36 1.24 5.81
CA VAL A 96 21.37 0.25 6.27
C VAL A 96 19.95 0.73 6.01
N GLU A 97 19.67 2.02 6.30
CA GLU A 97 18.33 2.56 6.12
C GLU A 97 17.94 2.66 4.64
N LEU A 98 18.90 2.99 3.76
CA LEU A 98 18.68 3.00 2.32
C LEU A 98 18.31 1.59 1.80
N ASP A 99 19.02 0.56 2.27
CA ASP A 99 18.75 -0.83 1.89
C ASP A 99 17.37 -1.30 2.40
N ILE A 100 16.96 -0.87 3.60
CA ILE A 100 15.64 -1.15 4.15
C ILE A 100 14.56 -0.45 3.33
N ALA A 101 14.71 0.85 3.04
CA ALA A 101 13.76 1.60 2.24
C ALA A 101 13.59 1.00 0.83
N ALA A 102 14.68 0.55 0.21
CA ALA A 102 14.62 -0.14 -1.08
C ALA A 102 13.85 -1.47 -0.99
N GLN A 103 13.97 -2.20 0.12
CA GLN A 103 13.20 -3.44 0.34
C GLN A 103 11.72 -3.15 0.58
N GLU A 104 11.39 -2.15 1.38
CA GLU A 104 10.00 -1.74 1.65
C GLU A 104 9.31 -1.24 0.38
N GLU A 105 9.99 -0.42 -0.43
CA GLU A 105 9.47 0.03 -1.72
C GLU A 105 9.23 -1.14 -2.67
N PHE A 106 10.12 -2.14 -2.70
CA PHE A 106 9.92 -3.31 -3.53
C PHE A 106 8.70 -4.14 -3.12
N LYS A 107 8.42 -4.27 -1.81
CA LYS A 107 7.18 -4.93 -1.33
C LYS A 107 5.94 -4.21 -1.89
N LEU A 108 5.94 -2.87 -1.90
CA LEU A 108 4.85 -2.07 -2.45
C LEU A 108 4.70 -2.24 -3.97
N ILE A 109 5.83 -2.30 -4.70
CA ILE A 109 5.85 -2.59 -6.14
C ILE A 109 5.25 -3.99 -6.40
N ALA A 110 5.64 -5.00 -5.63
CA ALA A 110 5.13 -6.37 -5.78
C ALA A 110 3.61 -6.45 -5.56
N VAL A 111 3.09 -5.82 -4.49
CA VAL A 111 1.64 -5.70 -4.25
C VAL A 111 0.95 -4.94 -5.39
N GLY A 112 1.61 -3.93 -5.96
CA GLY A 112 1.12 -3.23 -7.16
C GLY A 112 1.00 -4.14 -8.38
N LEU A 113 1.99 -4.99 -8.61
CA LEU A 113 1.99 -5.96 -9.71
C LEU A 113 0.87 -7.00 -9.55
N GLU A 114 0.68 -7.54 -8.35
CA GLU A 114 -0.44 -8.44 -8.02
C GLU A 114 -1.79 -7.82 -8.41
N ARG A 115 -2.03 -6.58 -7.96
CA ARG A 115 -3.28 -5.85 -8.26
C ARG A 115 -3.50 -5.58 -9.74
N LEU A 116 -2.43 -5.37 -10.50
CA LEU A 116 -2.53 -5.17 -11.95
C LEU A 116 -2.83 -6.49 -12.67
N TRP A 117 -2.21 -7.58 -12.24
CA TRP A 117 -2.40 -8.91 -12.81
C TRP A 117 -3.84 -9.42 -12.61
N ASP A 118 -4.41 -9.21 -11.42
CA ASP A 118 -5.80 -9.58 -11.15
C ASP A 118 -6.79 -8.82 -12.04
N ARG A 119 -6.51 -7.53 -12.31
CA ARG A 119 -7.34 -6.73 -13.22
C ARG A 119 -7.27 -7.22 -14.65
N GLU A 120 -6.10 -7.63 -15.13
CA GLU A 120 -5.92 -8.17 -16.48
C GLU A 120 -6.66 -9.51 -16.67
N ASN A 121 -6.66 -10.37 -15.65
CA ASN A 121 -7.41 -11.63 -15.67
C ASN A 121 -8.94 -11.42 -15.70
N VAL A 122 -9.46 -10.44 -14.95
CA VAL A 122 -10.89 -10.10 -14.97
C VAL A 122 -11.31 -9.58 -16.35
N VAL A 123 -10.52 -8.69 -16.96
CA VAL A 123 -10.82 -8.13 -18.28
C VAL A 123 -10.69 -9.17 -19.40
N SER A 124 -9.73 -10.10 -19.30
CA SER A 124 -9.55 -11.17 -20.28
C SER A 124 -10.70 -12.19 -20.27
N SER A 125 -11.37 -12.35 -19.13
CA SER A 125 -12.52 -13.25 -18.99
C SER A 125 -13.79 -12.68 -19.65
N GLU A 126 -13.97 -11.35 -19.66
CA GLU A 126 -15.14 -10.70 -20.27
C GLU A 126 -15.12 -10.69 -21.81
N ILE A 127 -13.95 -10.91 -22.43
CA ILE A 127 -13.79 -10.96 -23.89
C ILE A 127 -14.06 -12.38 -24.45
N SER A 128 -14.20 -13.39 -23.58
CA SER A 128 -14.42 -14.79 -23.99
C SER A 128 -15.88 -15.26 -23.94
N GLU A 129 -16.84 -14.48 -23.45
CA GLU A 129 -18.22 -14.94 -23.29
C GLU A 129 -19.16 -14.25 -24.28
N GLY A 130 -19.17 -14.79 -25.49
CA GLY A 130 -20.39 -14.82 -26.29
C GLY A 130 -21.30 -15.93 -25.76
N GLU A 131 -22.57 -15.57 -25.53
CA GLU A 131 -23.74 -16.42 -25.29
C GLU A 131 -24.11 -16.78 -23.82
N ASP A 132 -24.99 -15.92 -23.29
CA ASP A 132 -26.21 -16.18 -22.50
C ASP A 132 -26.21 -17.28 -21.41
N SER A 133 -26.28 -16.87 -20.14
CA SER A 133 -27.42 -17.22 -19.28
C SER A 133 -27.38 -16.54 -17.91
N ALA A 134 -28.58 -16.19 -17.44
CA ALA A 134 -28.88 -15.44 -16.24
C ALA A 134 -28.39 -16.11 -14.93
N GLY A 135 -27.89 -15.29 -14.00
CA GLY A 135 -27.73 -15.74 -12.61
C GLY A 135 -26.75 -14.98 -11.72
N ARG A 136 -26.53 -13.66 -11.88
CA ARG A 136 -25.63 -12.92 -10.98
C ARG A 136 -26.38 -12.44 -9.73
N LYS A 137 -26.41 -13.28 -8.69
CA LYS A 137 -26.60 -12.80 -7.31
C LYS A 137 -25.26 -12.34 -6.75
N GLY A 138 -25.03 -11.03 -6.80
CA GLY A 138 -23.94 -10.36 -6.11
C GLY A 138 -24.45 -9.00 -5.67
N SER A 139 -24.92 -8.92 -4.43
CA SER A 139 -25.32 -7.67 -3.78
C SER A 139 -24.07 -6.80 -3.62
N MET A 140 -23.78 -5.98 -4.63
CA MET A 140 -22.67 -5.04 -4.63
C MET A 140 -23.24 -3.65 -4.35
N LEU A 141 -23.08 -3.26 -3.08
CA LEU A 141 -23.13 -1.91 -2.51
C LEU A 141 -23.37 -0.80 -3.54
N SER A 142 -24.58 -0.23 -3.54
CA SER A 142 -24.91 0.97 -4.30
C SER A 142 -24.22 2.18 -3.65
N TYR A 143 -23.03 2.52 -4.11
CA TYR A 143 -22.45 3.83 -3.84
C TYR A 143 -23.09 4.84 -4.81
N ASP A 144 -24.05 5.61 -4.33
CA ASP A 144 -24.64 6.71 -5.10
C ASP A 144 -23.73 7.95 -4.97
N LEU A 145 -23.06 8.30 -6.08
CA LEU A 145 -22.07 9.39 -6.13
C LEU A 145 -22.68 10.79 -5.98
N ASN A 146 -24.02 10.90 -5.93
CA ASN A 146 -24.73 12.16 -5.75
C ASN A 146 -25.09 12.47 -4.30
N ARG A 147 -24.74 11.60 -3.33
CA ARG A 147 -25.06 11.76 -1.91
C ARG A 147 -23.90 12.37 -1.12
N THR A 148 -24.19 13.30 -0.20
CA THR A 148 -23.16 13.93 0.66
C THR A 148 -22.58 12.93 1.66
N ARG A 149 -21.31 13.12 2.06
CA ARG A 149 -20.51 12.21 2.90
C ARG A 149 -21.19 11.80 4.22
N GLU A 150 -22.11 12.61 4.74
CA GLU A 150 -22.82 12.37 6.00
C GLU A 150 -24.00 11.39 5.87
N GLU A 151 -24.50 11.13 4.64
CA GLU A 151 -25.62 10.20 4.41
C GLU A 151 -25.18 8.79 3.97
N ASN A 152 -23.88 8.56 3.85
CA ASN A 152 -23.34 7.23 3.55
C ASN A 152 -23.20 6.46 4.87
N GLU A 153 -24.21 5.67 5.21
CA GLU A 153 -24.21 4.82 6.40
C GLU A 153 -23.19 3.69 6.23
N TYR A 154 -21.97 3.93 6.72
CA TYR A 154 -20.92 2.92 6.76
C TYR A 154 -21.36 1.82 7.76
N PRO A 155 -21.32 0.53 7.41
CA PRO A 155 -21.91 -0.55 8.22
C PRO A 155 -21.26 -0.78 9.59
N TYR A 156 -20.31 0.07 10.01
CA TYR A 156 -19.56 -0.02 11.26
C TYR A 156 -19.65 1.24 12.13
N SER A 157 -20.49 2.21 11.77
CA SER A 157 -20.63 3.48 12.51
C SER A 157 -21.24 3.32 13.90
N GLY A 158 -21.89 2.18 14.21
CA GLY A 158 -22.54 1.91 15.50
C GLY A 158 -21.94 0.80 16.37
N MET A 159 -20.85 0.13 15.98
CA MET A 159 -20.33 -1.03 16.73
C MET A 159 -19.27 -0.66 17.79
N SER A 160 -19.39 -1.29 18.96
CA SER A 160 -18.38 -1.25 20.03
C SER A 160 -17.06 -1.89 19.57
N PRO A 161 -15.88 -1.44 20.05
CA PRO A 161 -14.59 -2.06 19.74
C PRO A 161 -14.54 -3.58 19.96
N GLU A 162 -15.30 -4.09 20.93
CA GLU A 162 -15.34 -5.52 21.28
C GLU A 162 -16.07 -6.36 20.21
N GLU A 163 -17.11 -5.79 19.58
CA GLU A 163 -17.89 -6.46 18.53
C GLU A 163 -17.08 -6.59 17.24
N LYS A 164 -16.14 -5.67 16.98
CA LYS A 164 -15.27 -5.69 15.79
C LYS A 164 -14.28 -6.86 15.83
N ASN A 165 -13.80 -7.23 17.02
CA ASN A 165 -12.82 -8.31 17.19
C ASN A 165 -13.44 -9.71 17.13
N ALA A 166 -14.74 -9.84 17.44
CA ALA A 166 -15.43 -11.13 17.43
C ALA A 166 -15.56 -11.74 16.01
N TRP A 167 -15.66 -10.91 14.98
CA TRP A 167 -15.77 -11.38 13.58
C TRP A 167 -14.46 -11.92 12.98
N HIS A 168 -13.31 -11.60 13.57
CA HIS A 168 -12.02 -12.15 13.14
C HIS A 168 -11.70 -13.51 13.78
N LEU A 169 -12.48 -13.97 14.76
CA LEU A 169 -12.24 -15.20 15.52
C LEU A 169 -13.25 -16.32 15.24
N ALA A 170 -14.23 -16.09 14.37
CA ALA A 170 -15.12 -17.14 13.88
C ALA A 170 -14.63 -17.63 12.50
N THR A 171 -13.66 -18.54 12.51
CA THR A 171 -13.43 -19.53 11.43
C THR A 171 -13.99 -20.86 11.91
#